data_AF-A0A8T9BQW7-F1
#
_entry.id   AF-A0A8T9BQW7-F1
#
_cell.length_a   1.000
_cell.length_b   1.000
_cell.length_c   1.000
_cell.angle_alpha   90.00
_cell.angle_beta   90.00
_cell.angle_gamma   90.00
#
_symmetry.space_group_name_H-M   'P 1'
#
loop_
_entity.id
_entity.type
_entity.pdbx_description
1 polymer ?
#
loop_
_entity_poly.entity_id
_entity_poly.type
_entity_poly.pdbx_seq_one_letter_code
_entity_poly.pdbx_strand_id
1 'polypeptide(L)'
;MPPLTFLDLPGEIRNQIYTLLLLLPSFSTRRPLGDSPIYPSILSTCHKIHTEARQILYSSNTFLAHPSLLTAMPRLRIYYSTISSPSLISLIRRFHIIVRLDCDPNYTFEKVKKAFSGAEELTIQVFQAQFGSSDYKVLRLFEGVRGVQRVRVYGSVTAFP
;
A
#
# COMPACT_ATOMS: atom_id res chain seq x y z
N MET A 1 -35.38 -27.26 -6.47
CA MET A 1 -33.91 -27.19 -6.31
C MET A 1 -33.61 -25.99 -5.42
N PRO A 2 -32.76 -26.11 -4.39
CA PRO A 2 -32.35 -24.96 -3.60
C PRO A 2 -31.59 -23.96 -4.50
N PRO A 3 -31.72 -22.65 -4.27
CA PRO A 3 -31.02 -21.64 -5.05
C PRO A 3 -29.52 -21.72 -4.78
N LEU A 4 -28.72 -21.61 -5.85
CA LEU A 4 -27.27 -21.45 -5.75
C LEU A 4 -26.95 -20.15 -5.02
N THR A 5 -26.14 -20.26 -3.97
CA THR A 5 -25.65 -19.14 -3.18
C THR A 5 -24.19 -18.84 -3.52
N PHE A 6 -23.72 -17.66 -3.11
CA PHE A 6 -22.33 -17.26 -3.31
C PHE A 6 -21.32 -18.22 -2.64
N LEU A 7 -21.69 -18.85 -1.52
CA LEU A 7 -20.81 -19.77 -0.80
C LEU A 7 -20.71 -21.16 -1.44
N ASP A 8 -21.60 -21.48 -2.38
CA ASP A 8 -21.56 -22.71 -3.17
C ASP A 8 -20.52 -22.63 -4.30
N LEU A 9 -20.02 -21.43 -4.61
CA LEU A 9 -18.92 -21.23 -5.55
C LEU A 9 -17.61 -21.79 -4.96
N PRO A 10 -16.71 -22.38 -5.77
CA PRO A 10 -15.36 -22.73 -5.33
C PRO A 10 -14.60 -21.51 -4.76
N GLY A 11 -13.69 -21.76 -3.82
CA GLY A 11 -12.96 -20.69 -3.12
C GLY A 11 -12.14 -19.81 -4.07
N GLU A 12 -11.61 -20.40 -5.13
CA GLU A 12 -10.83 -19.72 -6.18
C GLU A 12 -11.69 -18.70 -6.92
N ILE A 13 -12.93 -19.06 -7.24
CA ILE A 13 -13.88 -18.15 -7.91
C ILE A 13 -14.30 -17.04 -6.96
N ARG A 14 -14.54 -17.34 -5.68
CA ARG A 14 -14.80 -16.30 -4.68
C ARG A 14 -13.62 -15.33 -4.57
N ASN A 15 -12.38 -15.84 -4.57
CA ASN A 15 -11.17 -15.02 -4.53
C ASN A 15 -11.07 -14.08 -5.74
N GLN A 16 -11.38 -14.56 -6.95
CA GLN A 16 -11.41 -13.70 -8.14
C GLN A 16 -12.44 -12.58 -8.00
N ILE A 17 -13.64 -12.89 -7.48
CA ILE A 17 -14.69 -11.90 -7.24
C ILE A 17 -14.22 -10.87 -6.20
N TYR A 18 -13.63 -11.31 -5.08
CA TYR A 18 -13.06 -10.40 -4.09
C TYR A 18 -11.97 -9.52 -4.69
N THR A 19 -11.11 -10.07 -5.55
CA THR A 19 -10.06 -9.29 -6.23
C THR A 19 -10.64 -8.18 -7.08
N LEU A 20 -11.69 -8.46 -7.85
CA LEU A 20 -12.35 -7.46 -8.70
C LEU A 20 -13.04 -6.35 -7.87
N LEU A 21 -13.57 -6.69 -6.70
CA LEU A 21 -14.30 -5.74 -5.85
C LEU A 21 -13.40 -4.90 -4.94
N LEU A 22 -12.25 -5.45 -4.51
CA LEU A 22 -11.47 -4.92 -3.39
C LEU A 22 -10.06 -4.48 -3.77
N LEU A 23 -9.51 -4.92 -4.91
CA LEU A 23 -8.16 -4.52 -5.30
C LEU A 23 -8.18 -3.30 -6.20
N LEU A 24 -7.30 -2.36 -5.87
CA LEU A 24 -6.97 -1.24 -6.72
C LEU A 24 -5.71 -1.57 -7.54
N PRO A 25 -5.56 -0.95 -8.71
CA PRO A 25 -4.31 -1.02 -9.46
C PRO A 25 -3.12 -0.51 -8.63
N SER A 26 -1.90 -0.83 -9.04
CA SER A 26 -0.69 -0.19 -8.47
C SER A 26 -0.69 1.32 -8.77
N PHE A 27 -0.15 2.14 -7.86
CA PHE A 27 0.04 3.60 -8.02
C PHE A 27 0.81 3.99 -9.30
N SER A 28 1.59 3.08 -9.85
CA SER A 28 2.34 3.31 -11.10
C SER A 28 1.50 3.14 -12.37
N THR A 29 0.28 2.61 -12.25
CA THR A 29 -0.61 2.37 -13.38
C THR A 29 -1.32 3.67 -13.74
N ARG A 30 -0.96 4.28 -14.88
CA ARG A 30 -1.68 5.46 -15.37
C ARG A 30 -3.09 5.06 -15.80
N ARG A 31 -4.11 5.67 -15.20
CA ARG A 31 -5.51 5.49 -15.63
C ARG A 31 -6.08 6.80 -16.14
N PRO A 32 -6.67 6.83 -17.35
CA PRO A 32 -7.24 8.05 -17.93
C PRO A 32 -8.46 8.57 -17.18
N LEU A 33 -9.19 7.70 -16.46
CA LEU A 33 -10.44 8.02 -15.76
C LEU A 33 -10.33 7.95 -14.22
N GLY A 34 -9.10 7.88 -13.68
CA GLY A 34 -8.87 7.69 -12.25
C GLY A 34 -9.01 6.23 -11.79
N ASP A 35 -8.95 6.04 -10.47
CA ASP A 35 -9.08 4.74 -9.83
C ASP A 35 -10.56 4.40 -9.60
N SER A 36 -10.96 3.17 -9.93
CA SER A 36 -12.30 2.67 -9.64
C SER A 36 -12.52 2.59 -8.12
N PRO A 37 -13.72 2.86 -7.60
CA PRO A 37 -13.98 2.69 -6.18
C PRO A 37 -13.91 1.21 -5.79
N ILE A 38 -13.47 0.94 -4.56
CA ILE A 38 -13.63 -0.39 -3.96
C ILE A 38 -15.03 -0.57 -3.37
N TYR A 39 -15.47 -1.82 -3.24
CA TYR A 39 -16.79 -2.19 -2.71
C TYR A 39 -16.66 -2.98 -1.39
N PRO A 40 -16.31 -2.32 -0.27
CA PRO A 40 -16.06 -3.00 1.00
C PRO A 40 -17.32 -3.54 1.70
N SER A 41 -18.52 -3.19 1.23
CA SER A 41 -19.79 -3.67 1.80
C SER A 41 -19.91 -5.20 1.79
N ILE A 42 -19.16 -5.90 0.94
CA ILE A 42 -19.12 -7.35 0.95
C ILE A 42 -18.55 -7.91 2.28
N LEU A 43 -17.67 -7.16 2.97
CA LEU A 43 -17.09 -7.57 4.25
C LEU A 43 -18.11 -7.61 5.40
N SER A 44 -19.28 -6.98 5.26
CA SER A 44 -20.32 -6.95 6.29
C SER A 44 -21.42 -8.01 6.10
N THR A 45 -21.26 -8.92 5.14
CA THR A 45 -22.29 -9.90 4.78
C THR A 45 -22.35 -11.07 5.78
N CYS A 46 -21.26 -11.81 5.97
CA CYS A 46 -21.15 -12.89 6.94
C CYS A 46 -19.70 -13.13 7.40
N HIS A 47 -19.51 -13.89 8.48
CA HIS A 47 -18.18 -14.16 9.05
C HIS A 47 -17.21 -14.83 8.08
N LYS A 48 -17.68 -15.76 7.23
CA LYS A 48 -16.82 -16.46 6.27
C LYS A 48 -16.29 -15.49 5.21
N ILE A 49 -17.19 -14.73 4.58
CA ILE A 49 -16.84 -13.72 3.58
C ILE A 49 -15.95 -12.65 4.21
N HIS A 50 -16.27 -12.19 5.42
CA HIS A 50 -15.45 -11.22 6.15
C HIS A 50 -13.99 -11.68 6.26
N THR A 51 -13.77 -12.92 6.73
CA THR A 51 -12.42 -13.47 6.93
C THR A 51 -11.67 -13.64 5.61
N GLU A 52 -12.32 -14.20 4.57
CA GLU A 52 -11.72 -14.39 3.24
C GLU A 52 -11.37 -13.04 2.58
N ALA A 53 -12.35 -12.14 2.49
CA ALA A 53 -12.24 -10.86 1.78
C ALA A 53 -11.31 -9.87 2.49
N ARG A 54 -11.32 -9.83 3.84
CA ARG A 54 -10.42 -8.97 4.62
C ARG A 54 -8.97 -9.27 4.32
N GLN A 55 -8.58 -10.55 4.22
CA GLN A 55 -7.20 -10.92 3.90
C GLN A 55 -6.79 -10.36 2.54
N ILE A 56 -7.63 -10.50 1.52
CA ILE A 56 -7.35 -9.99 0.17
C ILE A 56 -7.24 -8.46 0.17
N LEU A 57 -8.19 -7.76 0.80
CA LEU A 57 -8.21 -6.30 0.86
C LEU A 57 -6.93 -5.72 1.45
N TYR A 58 -6.43 -6.25 2.58
CA TYR A 58 -5.28 -5.67 3.28
C TYR A 58 -3.92 -6.22 2.81
N SER A 59 -3.83 -7.50 2.46
CA SER A 59 -2.54 -8.11 2.08
C SER A 59 -2.15 -7.84 0.64
N SER A 60 -3.13 -7.77 -0.27
CA SER A 60 -2.87 -7.71 -1.71
C SER A 60 -2.90 -6.29 -2.30
N ASN A 61 -3.52 -5.33 -1.61
CA ASN A 61 -3.44 -3.92 -2.01
C ASN A 61 -2.12 -3.29 -1.57
N THR A 62 -1.67 -2.30 -2.35
CA THR A 62 -0.59 -1.40 -1.95
C THR A 62 -1.15 -0.21 -1.18
N PHE A 63 -0.69 0.00 0.05
CA PHE A 63 -1.13 1.10 0.91
C PHE A 63 -0.13 2.26 0.92
N LEU A 64 -0.65 3.48 0.89
CA LEU A 64 0.13 4.69 1.07
C LEU A 64 0.54 4.83 2.54
N ALA A 65 1.85 4.81 2.79
CA ALA A 65 2.44 5.12 4.08
C ALA A 65 2.24 6.60 4.42
N HIS A 66 2.02 6.90 5.69
CA HIS A 66 1.91 8.27 6.16
C HIS A 66 3.27 8.97 6.07
N PRO A 67 3.36 10.23 5.62
CA PRO A 67 4.64 10.93 5.46
C PRO A 67 5.45 11.00 6.77
N SER A 68 4.82 11.24 7.92
CA SER A 68 5.53 11.30 9.23
C SER A 68 5.45 10.02 10.05
N LEU A 69 4.40 9.22 9.86
CA LEU A 69 4.06 8.07 10.72
C LEU A 69 4.33 6.72 10.04
N LEU A 70 4.77 6.75 8.78
CA LEU A 70 5.13 5.59 7.98
C LEU A 70 4.00 4.54 7.96
N THR A 71 4.27 3.33 8.43
CA THR A 71 3.33 2.20 8.46
C THR A 71 2.36 2.21 9.64
N ALA A 72 2.44 3.19 10.56
CA ALA A 72 1.54 3.26 11.71
C ALA A 72 0.14 3.82 11.38
N MET A 73 0.02 4.63 10.31
CA MET A 73 -1.28 5.16 9.84
C MET A 73 -1.37 5.06 8.31
N PRO A 74 -1.35 3.84 7.74
CA PRO A 74 -1.43 3.66 6.31
C PRO A 74 -2.83 4.02 5.82
N ARG A 75 -2.93 4.43 4.56
CA ARG A 75 -4.22 4.67 3.88
C ARG A 75 -4.21 3.99 2.53
N LEU A 76 -5.35 3.52 2.05
CA LEU A 76 -5.43 2.83 0.77
C LEU A 76 -5.10 3.79 -0.40
N ARG A 77 -5.66 5.00 -0.35
CA ARG A 77 -5.41 6.12 -1.27
C ARG A 77 -5.52 7.44 -0.53
N ILE A 78 -5.13 8.54 -1.19
CA ILE A 78 -5.17 9.88 -0.60
C ILE A 78 -6.59 10.30 -0.18
N TYR A 79 -7.61 9.83 -0.90
CA TYR A 79 -9.04 10.10 -0.65
C TYR A 79 -9.71 9.08 0.28
N TYR A 80 -8.99 8.07 0.77
CA TYR A 80 -9.47 7.17 1.83
C TYR A 80 -8.92 7.60 3.19
N SER A 81 -9.68 7.30 4.24
CA SER A 81 -9.25 7.52 5.62
C SER A 81 -8.07 6.63 5.99
N THR A 82 -7.30 7.09 6.99
CA THR A 82 -6.20 6.32 7.56
C THR A 82 -6.72 5.16 8.39
N ILE A 83 -5.99 4.05 8.35
CA ILE A 83 -6.27 2.86 9.15
C ILE A 83 -5.47 2.98 10.44
N SER A 84 -6.17 2.89 11.58
CA SER A 84 -5.54 2.94 12.91
C SER A 84 -5.51 1.59 13.63
N SER A 85 -6.24 0.59 13.14
CA SER A 85 -6.33 -0.72 13.81
C SER A 85 -5.04 -1.54 13.62
N PRO A 86 -4.32 -1.90 14.70
CA PRO A 86 -3.10 -2.69 14.59
C PRO A 86 -3.31 -4.05 13.94
N SER A 87 -4.48 -4.67 14.18
CA SER A 87 -4.87 -5.96 13.61
C SER A 87 -5.11 -5.92 12.10
N LEU A 88 -5.39 -4.75 11.53
CA LEU A 88 -5.51 -4.56 10.08
C LEU A 88 -4.16 -4.19 9.50
N ILE A 89 -3.40 -3.34 10.19
CA ILE A 89 -2.07 -2.91 9.78
C ILE A 89 -1.11 -4.11 9.68
N SER A 90 -1.21 -5.09 10.57
CA SER A 90 -0.39 -6.31 10.52
C SER A 90 -0.64 -7.18 9.28
N LEU A 91 -1.79 -7.02 8.60
CA LEU A 91 -2.09 -7.72 7.35
C LEU A 91 -1.50 -7.02 6.14
N ILE A 92 -1.13 -5.75 6.26
CA ILE A 92 -0.60 -4.94 5.15
C ILE A 92 0.86 -5.31 4.92
N ARG A 93 1.14 -5.78 3.70
CA ARG A 93 2.49 -6.20 3.29
C ARG A 93 3.10 -5.35 2.20
N ARG A 94 2.29 -4.55 1.50
CA ARG A 94 2.70 -3.77 0.34
C ARG A 94 2.52 -2.29 0.62
N PHE A 95 3.60 -1.53 0.56
CA PHE A 95 3.63 -0.12 0.91
C PHE A 95 4.11 0.75 -0.25
N HIS A 96 3.51 1.93 -0.34
CA HIS A 96 3.91 3.03 -1.19
C HIS A 96 4.23 4.23 -0.31
N ILE A 97 5.40 4.84 -0.46
CA ILE A 97 5.76 6.05 0.26
C ILE A 97 6.18 7.13 -0.72
N ILE A 98 5.74 8.37 -0.46
CA ILE A 98 6.18 9.54 -1.21
C ILE A 98 7.22 10.25 -0.35
N VAL A 99 8.44 10.37 -0.89
CA VAL A 99 9.59 10.99 -0.24
C VAL A 99 9.92 12.28 -0.96
N ARG A 100 9.91 13.38 -0.21
CA ARG A 100 10.40 14.68 -0.66
C ARG A 100 11.91 14.75 -0.47
N LEU A 101 12.64 15.11 -1.51
CA LEU A 101 14.11 15.28 -1.46
C LEU A 101 14.55 16.69 -1.03
N ASP A 102 13.62 17.64 -1.06
CA ASP A 102 13.86 19.05 -0.80
C ASP A 102 13.53 19.45 0.66
N CYS A 103 13.20 18.48 1.51
CA CYS A 103 12.77 18.73 2.89
C CYS A 103 13.26 17.61 3.81
N ASP A 104 13.76 17.98 4.99
CA ASP A 104 14.10 17.01 6.02
C ASP A 104 12.86 16.27 6.51
N PRO A 105 12.87 14.93 6.48
CA PRO A 105 11.73 14.16 6.93
C PRO A 105 11.59 14.17 8.46
N ASN A 106 10.33 14.11 8.92
CA ASN A 106 10.01 13.98 10.34
C ASN A 106 10.17 12.54 10.89
N TYR A 107 11.05 11.74 10.30
CA TYR A 107 11.28 10.35 10.68
C TYR A 107 12.77 10.00 10.65
N THR A 108 13.16 9.09 11.53
CA THR A 108 14.56 8.67 11.71
C THR A 108 14.84 7.37 10.97
N PHE A 109 16.14 7.09 10.77
CA PHE A 109 16.63 5.84 10.18
C PHE A 109 16.04 4.60 10.88
N GLU A 110 16.08 4.55 12.22
CA GLU A 110 15.53 3.44 13.01
C GLU A 110 14.02 3.26 12.81
N LYS A 111 13.28 4.36 12.68
CA LYS A 111 11.83 4.33 12.45
C LYS A 111 11.51 3.75 11.08
N VAL A 112 12.27 4.14 10.05
CA VAL A 112 12.13 3.63 8.66
C VAL A 112 12.47 2.16 8.60
N LYS A 113 13.60 1.77 9.19
CA LYS A 113 14.04 0.38 9.30
C LYS A 113 12.96 -0.50 9.95
N LYS A 114 12.43 -0.09 11.09
CA LYS A 114 11.37 -0.82 11.79
C LYS A 114 10.06 -0.87 11.00
N ALA A 115 9.73 0.20 10.30
CA ALA A 115 8.45 0.32 9.60
C ALA A 115 8.35 -0.57 8.36
N PHE A 116 9.42 -0.70 7.58
CA PHE A 116 9.36 -1.35 6.26
C PHE A 116 10.13 -2.67 6.15
N SER A 117 10.92 -3.05 7.15
CA SER A 117 11.64 -4.34 7.08
C SER A 117 10.66 -5.51 7.07
N GLY A 118 10.89 -6.48 6.19
CA GLY A 118 10.02 -7.64 6.01
C GLY A 118 8.75 -7.38 5.18
N ALA A 119 8.58 -6.18 4.61
CA ALA A 119 7.48 -5.91 3.68
C ALA A 119 7.60 -6.77 2.41
N GLU A 120 6.48 -7.15 1.79
CA GLU A 120 6.50 -7.86 0.52
C GLU A 120 6.89 -6.91 -0.62
N GLU A 121 6.29 -5.73 -0.65
CA GLU A 121 6.57 -4.71 -1.67
C GLU A 121 6.76 -3.34 -1.02
N LEU A 122 7.84 -2.65 -1.39
CA LEU A 122 8.09 -1.26 -1.01
C LEU A 122 8.33 -0.42 -2.27
N THR A 123 7.38 0.48 -2.55
CA THR A 123 7.52 1.47 -3.61
C THR A 123 7.85 2.83 -3.00
N ILE A 124 8.98 3.41 -3.41
CA ILE A 124 9.45 4.72 -3.00
C ILE A 124 9.28 5.66 -4.20
N GLN A 125 8.28 6.52 -4.12
CA GLN A 125 8.09 7.60 -5.07
C GLN A 125 8.84 8.83 -4.58
N VAL A 126 9.78 9.29 -5.39
CA VAL A 126 10.65 10.40 -5.06
C VAL A 126 10.18 11.68 -5.76
N PHE A 127 10.06 12.77 -5.02
CA PHE A 127 9.56 14.06 -5.51
C PHE A 127 10.47 15.21 -5.05
N GLN A 128 10.63 16.22 -5.92
CA GLN A 128 11.28 17.49 -5.60
C GLN A 128 10.39 18.63 -6.12
N ALA A 129 10.23 19.70 -5.33
CA ALA A 129 9.45 20.86 -5.79
C ALA A 129 10.21 21.69 -6.82
N GLN A 130 11.55 21.78 -6.69
CA GLN A 130 12.43 22.53 -7.57
C GLN A 130 13.52 21.63 -8.14
N PHE A 131 13.75 21.74 -9.45
CA PHE A 131 14.81 21.01 -10.15
C PHE A 131 16.19 21.45 -9.65
N GLY A 132 17.08 20.49 -9.34
CA GLY A 132 18.46 20.75 -8.95
C GLY A 132 18.68 21.26 -7.52
N SER A 133 17.61 21.40 -6.73
CA SER A 133 17.67 21.85 -5.32
C SER A 133 17.58 20.68 -4.32
N SER A 134 17.71 19.44 -4.78
CA SER A 134 17.48 18.24 -3.97
C SER A 134 18.78 17.60 -3.48
N ASP A 135 18.75 17.08 -2.25
CA ASP A 135 19.83 16.26 -1.69
C ASP A 135 19.30 14.84 -1.43
N TYR A 136 20.03 13.83 -1.91
CA TYR A 136 19.64 12.42 -1.81
C TYR A 136 19.89 11.81 -0.43
N LYS A 137 20.45 12.57 0.52
CA LYS A 137 20.67 12.14 1.90
C LYS A 137 19.43 11.53 2.56
N VAL A 138 18.24 12.02 2.23
CA VAL A 138 16.97 11.49 2.76
C VAL A 138 16.77 10.00 2.42
N LEU A 139 17.24 9.55 1.25
CA LEU A 139 17.12 8.15 0.85
C LEU A 139 18.04 7.23 1.67
N ARG A 140 19.12 7.77 2.28
CA ARG A 140 19.99 7.00 3.19
C ARG A 140 19.21 6.46 4.40
N LEU A 141 18.11 7.10 4.78
CA LEU A 141 17.22 6.62 5.84
C LEU A 141 16.63 5.23 5.55
N PHE A 142 16.55 4.84 4.28
CA PHE A 142 16.04 3.55 3.83
C PHE A 142 17.13 2.48 3.68
N GLU A 143 18.41 2.84 3.77
CA GLU A 143 19.54 1.89 3.63
C GLU A 143 19.55 0.80 4.70
N GLY A 144 18.85 0.99 5.82
CA GLY A 144 18.70 0.00 6.88
C GLY A 144 17.59 -1.03 6.67
N VAL A 145 16.70 -0.83 5.69
CA VAL A 145 15.54 -1.69 5.45
C VAL A 145 15.99 -3.02 4.85
N ARG A 146 15.54 -4.14 5.43
CA ARG A 146 15.95 -5.51 5.02
C ARG A 146 14.74 -6.41 4.84
N GLY A 147 14.93 -7.51 4.10
CA GLY A 147 13.91 -8.55 3.92
C GLY A 147 12.71 -8.12 3.08
N VAL A 148 12.86 -7.09 2.24
CA VAL A 148 11.82 -6.68 1.29
C VAL A 148 11.93 -7.50 0.02
N GLN A 149 10.84 -8.14 -0.44
CA GLN A 149 10.89 -9.01 -1.62
C GLN A 149 10.97 -8.22 -2.91
N ARG A 150 10.22 -7.12 -3.01
CA ARG A 150 10.19 -6.25 -4.19
C ARG A 150 10.35 -4.79 -3.81
N VAL A 151 11.37 -4.13 -4.35
CA VAL A 151 11.60 -2.69 -4.16
C VAL A 151 11.51 -1.98 -5.50
N ARG A 152 10.82 -0.84 -5.51
CA ARG A 152 10.77 0.05 -6.69
C ARG A 152 10.99 1.49 -6.27
N VAL A 153 11.93 2.16 -6.92
CA VAL A 153 12.19 3.59 -6.74
C VAL A 153 11.89 4.29 -8.06
N TYR A 154 11.08 5.35 -8.04
CA TYR A 154 10.75 6.11 -9.27
C TYR A 154 10.34 7.55 -8.95
N GLY A 155 10.22 8.40 -9.97
CA GLY A 155 9.78 9.80 -9.85
C GLY A 155 10.86 10.75 -10.35
N SER A 156 11.27 11.70 -9.51
CA SER A 156 12.35 12.66 -9.81
C SER A 156 13.73 12.00 -9.72
N VAL A 157 13.95 10.97 -10.53
CA VAL A 157 15.16 10.15 -10.54
C VAL A 157 16.12 10.48 -11.69
N THR A 158 15.83 11.52 -12.48
CA THR A 158 16.58 11.88 -13.69
C THR A 158 17.99 12.42 -13.44
N ALA A 159 18.37 12.67 -12.19
CA ALA A 159 19.71 13.10 -11.79
C ALA A 159 20.40 12.08 -10.87
N PHE A 160 19.96 10.81 -10.90
CA PHE A 160 20.69 9.72 -10.26
C PHE A 160 21.98 9.45 -11.05
N PRO A 161 23.14 9.33 -10.39
CA PRO A 161 24.38 8.94 -11.04
C PRO A 161 24.32 7.53 -11.65
#